data_AF-A0A1Y3MWJ2-F1
#
_entry.id   AF-A0A1Y3MWJ2-F1
#
_cell.length_a   1.000
_cell.length_b   1.000
_cell.length_c   1.000
_cell.angle_alpha   90.00
_cell.angle_beta   90.00
_cell.angle_gamma   90.00
#
_symmetry.space_group_name_H-M   'P 1'
#
loop_
_entity.id
_entity.type
_entity.pdbx_description
1 polymer ?
#
loop_
_entity_poly.entity_id
_entity_poly.type
_entity_poly.pdbx_seq_one_letter_code
_entity_poly.pdbx_strand_id
1 'polypeptide(L)'
;MAKIIQKLLTIFFVECFFYYIKIINNGNSKSSLKSVFINTVEAKPFRKVNIESGEIFYAEVEDDLKTRLYQILNNDIRYQRKPLEFLVEKNEKNPHHRRRGLFSVFSLNYEEKQNNNNSNSNNNDDNNDSRKSFHHNDISNDKASNGSNYTPGVSRDNSKHSNPKFPCSSNKSDEESYRTKSKSNLNSPSKNCFDPFRGNRVKPLSEFYHSINIEKEEEFFNTQNETSSSIPFNFIIECKDDEEKCFFINDKLEDAGKYISNIFNIYRTINVDVHILPFCRHMRDDNCAEINALTYSPSFVTLNITNQGYYSYPQALVKQFGISDRVKNYAKNDISLYFNTDYIKKYNYGNFLLVATHELIHGMGFFHLMTTASAAFKMNFPEDRIIPQPLVHNYRTSVGHEKAYEGWIPFTVFDRYIVEVSHPDYYIHQGIREYLDDVQVHKLISEEEVINHFENLSVSSDTHSFSKHLVTPFTTKKALGFRTYDGEVVTLQTFKEYEPMSSVSHIHAPFSCDSSFNCYIPKEKLNEVDENYIMYYSVITRSAHDLVDRFSSQSSHGFIGEKIIKIMKTIGWTEKQDKTYFKTFESFILSKEEKMSSASLVKPFTIIKSISIILFSISFLL
;
A
#
# COMPACT_ATOMS: atom_id res chain seq x y z
N MET A 1 67.35 7.58 23.00
CA MET A 1 66.68 7.64 21.68
C MET A 1 66.27 6.26 21.16
N ALA A 2 67.19 5.29 21.01
CA ALA A 2 66.86 3.93 20.51
C ALA A 2 65.75 3.19 21.29
N LYS A 3 65.76 3.24 22.63
CA LYS A 3 64.69 2.64 23.46
C LYS A 3 63.30 3.28 23.27
N ILE A 4 63.26 4.56 22.88
CA ILE A 4 62.01 5.29 22.62
C ILE A 4 61.45 4.88 21.25
N ILE A 5 62.33 4.80 20.23
CA ILE A 5 61.96 4.32 18.89
C ILE A 5 61.45 2.87 18.95
N GLN A 6 62.10 2.01 19.74
CA GLN A 6 61.67 0.63 19.94
C GLN A 6 60.26 0.56 20.55
N LYS A 7 59.96 1.36 21.59
CA LYS A 7 58.62 1.40 22.20
C LYS A 7 57.55 1.90 21.21
N LEU A 8 57.86 2.92 20.42
CA LEU A 8 56.92 3.46 19.41
C LEU A 8 56.63 2.44 18.32
N LEU A 9 57.64 1.72 17.84
CA LEU A 9 57.46 0.62 16.88
C LEU A 9 56.60 -0.51 17.48
N THR A 10 56.84 -0.90 18.74
CA THR A 10 56.02 -1.92 19.40
C THR A 10 54.55 -1.52 19.49
N ILE A 11 54.26 -0.26 19.85
CA ILE A 11 52.88 0.25 19.91
C ILE A 11 52.23 0.22 18.52
N PHE A 12 52.94 0.68 17.49
CA PHE A 12 52.46 0.66 16.11
C PHE A 12 52.14 -0.76 15.62
N PHE A 13 53.02 -1.74 15.87
CA PHE A 13 52.77 -3.13 15.48
C PHE A 13 51.60 -3.75 16.22
N VAL A 14 51.40 -3.41 17.50
CA VAL A 14 50.25 -3.89 18.29
C VAL A 14 48.95 -3.32 17.74
N GLU A 15 48.89 -2.03 17.41
CA GLU A 15 47.68 -1.44 16.80
C GLU A 15 47.39 -1.99 15.40
N CYS A 16 48.42 -2.18 14.56
CA CYS A 16 48.25 -2.83 13.26
C CYS A 16 47.74 -4.27 13.40
N PHE A 17 48.22 -5.01 14.41
CA PHE A 17 47.77 -6.37 14.68
C PHE A 17 46.30 -6.41 15.12
N PHE A 18 45.87 -5.51 16.02
CA PHE A 18 44.47 -5.42 16.42
C PHE A 18 43.55 -4.95 15.28
N TYR A 19 44.02 -4.02 14.43
CA TYR A 19 43.30 -3.61 13.23
C TYR A 19 43.14 -4.76 12.24
N TYR A 20 44.19 -5.57 12.04
CA TYR A 20 44.15 -6.75 11.19
C TYR A 20 43.22 -7.83 11.73
N ILE A 21 43.23 -8.12 13.04
CA ILE A 21 42.27 -9.03 13.68
C ILE A 21 40.83 -8.51 13.53
N LYS A 22 40.61 -7.20 13.64
CA LYS A 22 39.28 -6.59 13.42
C LYS A 22 38.80 -6.78 11.98
N ILE A 23 39.69 -6.66 10.99
CA ILE A 23 39.36 -6.94 9.58
C ILE A 23 39.06 -8.43 9.36
N ILE A 24 39.84 -9.34 9.94
CA ILE A 24 39.58 -10.79 9.83
C ILE A 24 38.26 -11.17 10.49
N ASN A 25 37.98 -10.65 11.68
CA ASN A 25 36.73 -10.96 12.40
C ASN A 25 35.51 -10.35 11.71
N ASN A 26 35.63 -9.17 11.09
CA ASN A 26 34.56 -8.60 10.26
C ASN A 26 34.43 -9.30 8.89
N GLY A 27 35.49 -9.97 8.40
CA GLY A 27 35.45 -10.75 7.17
C GLY A 27 34.76 -12.12 7.32
N ASN A 28 34.83 -12.72 8.51
CA ASN A 28 34.34 -14.08 8.78
C ASN A 28 32.88 -14.15 9.26
N SER A 29 32.16 -13.03 9.42
CA SER A 29 30.70 -13.05 9.68
C SER A 29 29.84 -13.07 8.39
N LYS A 30 30.45 -13.23 7.21
CA LYS A 30 29.76 -13.26 5.89
C LYS A 30 29.59 -14.67 5.30
N SER A 31 29.60 -15.71 6.11
CA SER A 31 29.27 -17.10 5.69
C SER A 31 28.14 -17.64 6.57
N SER A 32 26.88 -17.50 6.15
CA SER A 32 26.19 -18.66 5.55
C SER A 32 25.10 -18.32 4.53
N LEU A 33 24.77 -17.05 4.27
CA LEU A 33 23.70 -16.70 3.32
C LEU A 33 24.05 -16.95 1.83
N LYS A 34 25.25 -17.41 1.52
CA LYS A 34 25.84 -17.30 0.18
C LYS A 34 25.57 -18.45 -0.81
N SER A 35 24.70 -19.42 -0.50
CA SER A 35 24.43 -20.52 -1.44
C SER A 35 22.97 -20.95 -1.58
N VAL A 36 22.01 -20.27 -0.93
CA VAL A 36 20.61 -20.77 -0.91
C VAL A 36 19.77 -20.24 -2.08
N PHE A 37 20.17 -19.15 -2.74
CA PHE A 37 19.30 -18.48 -3.72
C PHE A 37 20.01 -18.18 -5.04
N ILE A 38 20.31 -19.22 -5.83
CA ILE A 38 20.64 -19.06 -7.26
C ILE A 38 19.62 -19.84 -8.08
N ASN A 39 18.36 -19.46 -7.98
CA ASN A 39 17.39 -19.72 -9.04
C ASN A 39 16.97 -18.35 -9.57
N THR A 40 17.57 -17.92 -10.67
CA THR A 40 17.07 -16.78 -11.44
C THR A 40 15.70 -17.17 -11.98
N VAL A 41 14.64 -16.62 -11.41
CA VAL A 41 13.27 -16.88 -11.86
C VAL A 41 12.84 -15.76 -12.78
N GLU A 42 12.59 -16.12 -14.04
CA GLU A 42 12.05 -15.24 -15.07
C GLU A 42 10.54 -15.04 -14.84
N ALA A 43 10.04 -13.80 -14.86
CA ALA A 43 8.60 -13.54 -14.85
C ALA A 43 7.95 -14.11 -16.12
N LYS A 44 6.89 -14.93 -15.99
CA LYS A 44 6.18 -15.56 -17.13
C LYS A 44 4.95 -14.75 -17.56
N PRO A 45 4.50 -14.84 -18.84
CA PRO A 45 3.31 -14.14 -19.31
C PRO A 45 2.06 -14.79 -18.74
N PHE A 46 0.96 -14.03 -18.76
CA PHE A 46 -0.36 -14.58 -18.53
C PHE A 46 -0.69 -15.61 -19.60
N ARG A 47 -1.01 -16.84 -19.18
CA ARG A 47 -1.53 -17.87 -20.09
C ARG A 47 -3.06 -17.86 -20.06
N LYS A 48 -3.69 -18.16 -21.19
CA LYS A 48 -5.09 -18.61 -21.25
C LYS A 48 -5.17 -19.99 -20.59
N VAL A 49 -5.07 -20.05 -19.27
CA VAL A 49 -5.20 -21.31 -18.52
C VAL A 49 -6.68 -21.54 -18.25
N ASN A 50 -7.11 -22.80 -18.35
CA ASN A 50 -8.35 -23.22 -17.71
C ASN A 50 -8.16 -23.07 -16.20
N ILE A 51 -8.70 -22.00 -15.63
CA ILE A 51 -8.73 -21.82 -14.19
C ILE A 51 -9.74 -22.83 -13.65
N GLU A 52 -9.23 -23.89 -13.04
CA GLU A 52 -10.03 -24.99 -12.50
C GLU A 52 -10.51 -24.70 -11.07
N SER A 53 -9.78 -23.85 -10.34
CA SER A 53 -10.12 -23.42 -8.99
C SER A 53 -9.51 -22.05 -8.67
N GLY A 54 -10.15 -21.30 -7.79
CA GLY A 54 -9.66 -20.03 -7.27
C GLY A 54 -10.37 -19.69 -5.96
N GLU A 55 -9.88 -18.65 -5.29
CA GLU A 55 -10.46 -18.14 -4.06
C GLU A 55 -10.66 -16.63 -4.19
N ILE A 56 -11.60 -16.10 -3.42
CA ILE A 56 -11.83 -14.67 -3.29
C ILE A 56 -11.73 -14.28 -1.83
N PHE A 57 -10.96 -13.22 -1.57
CA PHE A 57 -10.77 -12.60 -0.26
C PHE A 57 -11.51 -11.27 -0.29
N TYR A 58 -12.65 -11.22 0.40
CA TYR A 58 -13.44 -10.00 0.52
C TYR A 58 -12.88 -9.18 1.66
N ALA A 59 -12.49 -7.94 1.41
CA ALA A 59 -12.16 -7.04 2.49
C ALA A 59 -13.46 -6.71 3.26
N GLU A 60 -13.55 -7.09 4.53
CA GLU A 60 -14.74 -6.92 5.37
C GLU A 60 -14.88 -5.46 5.77
N VAL A 61 -15.84 -4.78 5.14
CA VAL A 61 -16.19 -3.41 5.48
C VAL A 61 -17.22 -3.45 6.61
N GLU A 62 -16.84 -3.04 7.82
CA GLU A 62 -17.75 -2.94 8.98
C GLU A 62 -18.98 -2.09 8.64
N ASP A 63 -20.15 -2.32 9.23
CA ASP A 63 -21.35 -1.56 8.83
C ASP A 63 -21.29 -0.08 9.22
N ASP A 64 -20.64 0.25 10.34
CA ASP A 64 -20.55 1.62 10.81
C ASP A 64 -19.31 2.35 10.26
N LEU A 65 -19.54 3.57 9.77
CA LEU A 65 -18.53 4.39 9.10
C LEU A 65 -17.34 4.74 9.99
N LYS A 66 -17.57 4.89 11.30
CA LYS A 66 -16.51 5.22 12.24
C LYS A 66 -15.52 4.07 12.30
N THR A 67 -16.00 2.85 12.55
CA THR A 67 -15.16 1.66 12.59
C THR A 67 -14.45 1.43 11.26
N ARG A 68 -15.11 1.65 10.11
CA ARG A 68 -14.44 1.58 8.78
C ARG A 68 -13.22 2.51 8.70
N LEU A 69 -13.38 3.78 9.05
CA LEU A 69 -12.26 4.74 9.03
C LEU A 69 -11.14 4.33 9.98
N TYR A 70 -11.48 3.85 11.18
CA TYR A 70 -10.48 3.31 12.11
C TYR A 70 -9.77 2.08 11.53
N GLN A 71 -10.48 1.20 10.82
CA GLN A 71 -9.86 0.03 10.18
C GLN A 71 -8.87 0.45 9.11
N ILE A 72 -9.22 1.38 8.23
CA ILE A 72 -8.32 1.86 7.17
C ILE A 72 -7.05 2.45 7.79
N LEU A 73 -7.21 3.42 8.68
CA LEU A 73 -6.09 4.20 9.20
C LEU A 73 -5.16 3.40 10.11
N ASN A 74 -5.67 2.35 10.75
CA ASN A 74 -4.86 1.47 11.58
C ASN A 74 -4.49 0.16 10.87
N ASN A 75 -4.72 0.07 9.54
CA ASN A 75 -4.53 -1.13 8.74
C ASN A 75 -5.13 -2.40 9.40
N ASP A 76 -6.32 -2.26 10.00
CA ASP A 76 -7.10 -3.33 10.64
C ASP A 76 -8.11 -3.94 9.64
N ILE A 77 -7.60 -4.22 8.45
CA ILE A 77 -8.41 -4.74 7.36
C ILE A 77 -8.59 -6.23 7.59
N ARG A 78 -9.84 -6.63 7.79
CA ARG A 78 -10.21 -8.05 7.90
C ARG A 78 -10.59 -8.55 6.52
N TYR A 79 -10.33 -9.82 6.27
CA TYR A 79 -10.72 -10.45 5.03
C TYR A 79 -11.56 -11.68 5.31
N GLN A 80 -12.57 -11.90 4.48
CA GLN A 80 -13.31 -13.15 4.46
C GLN A 80 -12.86 -13.97 3.26
N ARG A 81 -12.33 -15.17 3.50
CA ARG A 81 -11.98 -16.13 2.45
C ARG A 81 -13.21 -16.90 2.00
N LYS A 82 -13.48 -16.96 0.69
CA LYS A 82 -14.49 -17.84 0.10
C LYS A 82 -13.96 -18.55 -1.15
N PRO A 83 -14.41 -19.78 -1.44
CA PRO A 83 -14.16 -20.42 -2.73
C PRO A 83 -14.76 -19.60 -3.88
N LEU A 84 -14.05 -19.52 -5.00
CA LEU A 84 -14.57 -18.86 -6.20
C LEU A 84 -15.54 -19.81 -6.92
N GLU A 85 -16.79 -19.39 -7.08
CA GLU A 85 -17.78 -20.15 -7.87
C GLU A 85 -17.61 -19.84 -9.35
N PHE A 86 -17.43 -20.89 -10.16
CA PHE A 86 -17.42 -20.78 -11.62
C PHE A 86 -18.74 -21.22 -12.24
N LEU A 87 -19.18 -20.54 -13.31
CA LEU A 87 -20.22 -21.05 -14.19
C LEU A 87 -19.71 -22.34 -14.83
N VAL A 88 -20.32 -23.46 -14.46
CA VAL A 88 -20.09 -24.73 -15.14
C VAL A 88 -20.66 -24.58 -16.54
N GLU A 89 -19.78 -24.51 -17.55
CA GLU A 89 -20.21 -24.69 -18.94
C GLU A 89 -20.96 -26.03 -19.01
N LYS A 90 -22.29 -25.95 -19.14
CA LYS A 90 -23.11 -27.10 -19.48
C LYS A 90 -22.71 -27.50 -20.90
N ASN A 91 -21.68 -28.33 -21.01
CA ASN A 91 -21.38 -29.03 -22.26
C ASN A 91 -22.53 -30.01 -22.51
N GLU A 92 -23.61 -29.52 -23.12
CA GLU A 92 -24.81 -30.30 -23.49
C GLU A 92 -24.56 -31.36 -24.59
N LYS A 93 -23.30 -31.72 -24.86
CA LYS A 93 -22.94 -32.67 -25.93
C LYS A 93 -21.87 -33.66 -25.52
N ASN A 94 -22.16 -34.55 -24.57
CA ASN A 94 -21.86 -36.00 -24.65
C ASN A 94 -22.11 -36.70 -23.29
N PRO A 95 -23.16 -37.52 -23.14
CA PRO A 95 -23.47 -38.21 -21.87
C PRO A 95 -22.54 -39.40 -21.53
N HIS A 96 -21.36 -39.55 -22.17
CA HIS A 96 -20.58 -40.79 -22.07
C HIS A 96 -19.16 -40.71 -21.46
N HIS A 97 -18.71 -39.57 -20.92
CA HIS A 97 -17.45 -39.55 -20.17
C HIS A 97 -17.64 -39.37 -18.67
N ARG A 98 -17.49 -40.49 -17.93
CA ARG A 98 -17.28 -40.54 -16.48
C ARG A 98 -16.09 -39.64 -16.11
N ARG A 99 -16.35 -38.45 -15.57
CA ARG A 99 -15.35 -37.61 -14.92
C ARG A 99 -14.91 -38.27 -13.61
N ARG A 100 -13.60 -38.44 -13.43
CA ARG A 100 -12.98 -38.69 -12.12
C ARG A 100 -12.94 -37.35 -11.38
N GLY A 101 -13.50 -37.30 -10.17
CA GLY A 101 -13.44 -36.13 -9.30
C GLY A 101 -12.00 -35.88 -8.86
N LEU A 102 -11.49 -34.68 -9.14
CA LEU A 102 -10.27 -34.15 -8.52
C LEU A 102 -10.64 -33.49 -7.21
N PHE A 103 -9.96 -33.91 -6.15
CA PHE A 103 -10.05 -33.35 -4.81
C PHE A 103 -9.43 -31.94 -4.79
N SER A 104 -10.18 -30.99 -4.25
CA SER A 104 -9.65 -29.72 -3.76
C SER A 104 -8.63 -30.00 -2.65
N VAL A 105 -7.39 -29.55 -2.82
CA VAL A 105 -6.32 -29.70 -1.83
C VAL A 105 -6.50 -28.74 -0.63
N PHE A 106 -7.47 -27.81 -0.70
CA PHE A 106 -7.72 -26.80 0.34
C PHE A 106 -9.06 -26.96 1.06
N SER A 107 -9.82 -28.02 0.81
CA SER A 107 -11.07 -28.31 1.52
C SER A 107 -10.82 -29.29 2.66
N LEU A 108 -10.26 -28.82 3.78
CA LEU A 108 -10.25 -29.59 5.03
C LEU A 108 -11.56 -29.39 5.79
N ASN A 109 -12.07 -30.51 6.31
CA ASN A 109 -13.40 -30.73 6.86
C ASN A 109 -13.86 -29.69 7.89
N TYR A 110 -14.91 -28.95 7.54
CA TYR A 110 -15.75 -28.22 8.49
C TYR A 110 -16.96 -29.11 8.81
N GLU A 111 -16.80 -30.06 9.73
CA GLU A 111 -17.94 -30.80 10.30
C GLU A 111 -18.35 -30.17 11.63
N GLU A 112 -19.47 -29.46 11.60
CA GLU A 112 -20.16 -28.91 12.76
C GLU A 112 -20.88 -30.06 13.51
N LYS A 113 -20.31 -30.51 14.63
CA LYS A 113 -20.99 -31.44 15.55
C LYS A 113 -22.08 -30.70 16.33
N GLN A 114 -23.31 -30.70 15.82
CA GLN A 114 -24.50 -30.52 16.65
C GLN A 114 -24.84 -31.85 17.33
N ASN A 115 -24.53 -31.96 18.62
CA ASN A 115 -25.05 -33.04 19.46
C ASN A 115 -26.50 -32.72 19.87
N ASN A 116 -27.42 -33.44 19.24
CA ASN A 116 -28.74 -33.73 19.78
C ASN A 116 -28.61 -34.48 21.11
N ASN A 117 -29.08 -33.89 22.21
CA ASN A 117 -29.53 -34.65 23.36
C ASN A 117 -31.00 -34.30 23.64
N ASN A 118 -31.87 -35.09 23.02
CA ASN A 118 -33.24 -35.28 23.44
C ASN A 118 -33.24 -36.33 24.56
N SER A 119 -33.71 -35.96 25.74
CA SER A 119 -34.29 -36.91 26.69
C SER A 119 -35.47 -36.26 27.39
N ASN A 120 -36.66 -36.75 26.98
CA ASN A 120 -37.95 -36.52 27.60
C ASN A 120 -37.96 -36.87 29.09
N SER A 121 -38.66 -36.05 29.89
CA SER A 121 -39.50 -36.56 30.97
C SER A 121 -40.65 -35.58 31.24
N ASN A 122 -41.85 -36.15 31.22
CA ASN A 122 -43.16 -35.53 31.38
C ASN A 122 -43.47 -35.04 32.81
N ASN A 123 -44.44 -34.12 32.87
CA ASN A 123 -45.52 -33.94 33.87
C ASN A 123 -45.17 -33.52 35.31
N ASN A 124 -45.57 -32.30 35.71
CA ASN A 124 -46.90 -32.02 36.29
C ASN A 124 -47.06 -30.54 36.70
N ASP A 125 -48.33 -30.15 36.71
CA ASP A 125 -48.97 -28.89 37.15
C ASP A 125 -48.34 -28.16 38.34
N ASP A 126 -48.34 -26.82 38.34
CA ASP A 126 -49.37 -26.09 39.10
C ASP A 126 -49.31 -24.55 38.92
N ASN A 127 -50.49 -23.98 39.10
CA ASN A 127 -50.92 -22.58 39.06
C ASN A 127 -49.98 -21.56 39.76
N ASN A 128 -49.81 -20.36 39.19
CA ASN A 128 -50.56 -19.19 39.68
C ASN A 128 -50.35 -17.90 38.89
N ASP A 129 -51.49 -17.25 38.76
CA ASP A 129 -51.82 -15.96 38.18
C ASP A 129 -51.31 -14.80 39.05
N SER A 130 -50.81 -13.73 38.45
CA SER A 130 -51.14 -12.35 38.85
C SER A 130 -50.40 -11.28 38.04
N ARG A 131 -51.20 -10.63 37.19
CA ARG A 131 -51.07 -9.22 36.77
C ARG A 131 -50.52 -8.30 37.86
N LYS A 132 -49.69 -7.32 37.47
CA LYS A 132 -50.09 -5.89 37.53
C LYS A 132 -49.09 -4.95 36.83
N SER A 133 -49.69 -4.13 35.98
CA SER A 133 -49.24 -2.82 35.50
C SER A 133 -49.08 -1.81 36.63
N PHE A 134 -48.19 -0.81 36.49
CA PHE A 134 -48.56 0.59 36.19
C PHE A 134 -47.41 1.61 36.37
N HIS A 135 -47.36 2.54 35.42
CA HIS A 135 -47.12 3.99 35.46
C HIS A 135 -45.95 4.66 36.22
N HIS A 136 -45.24 5.49 35.45
CA HIS A 136 -45.01 6.93 35.62
C HIS A 136 -45.08 7.53 37.02
N ASN A 137 -44.01 8.25 37.40
CA ASN A 137 -44.05 9.72 37.44
C ASN A 137 -42.65 10.34 37.59
N ASP A 138 -42.49 11.46 36.90
CA ASP A 138 -41.48 12.49 37.14
C ASP A 138 -41.56 13.05 38.57
N ILE A 139 -40.44 13.59 39.08
CA ILE A 139 -40.29 15.01 39.45
C ILE A 139 -38.95 15.23 40.19
N SER A 140 -38.28 16.26 39.69
CA SER A 140 -37.17 17.06 40.18
C SER A 140 -37.05 17.29 41.70
N ASN A 141 -35.83 17.38 42.24
CA ASN A 141 -35.08 18.64 42.45
C ASN A 141 -33.92 18.52 43.45
N ASP A 142 -32.84 19.22 43.10
CA ASP A 142 -31.91 19.98 43.94
C ASP A 142 -30.93 19.35 44.96
N LYS A 143 -29.65 19.61 44.62
CA LYS A 143 -28.60 20.30 45.42
C LYS A 143 -27.63 19.49 46.29
N ALA A 144 -26.39 19.50 45.80
CA ALA A 144 -25.21 20.20 46.36
C ALA A 144 -24.03 19.36 46.87
N SER A 145 -22.84 19.87 46.51
CA SER A 145 -21.48 19.58 47.02
C SER A 145 -20.88 18.23 46.58
N ASN A 146 -19.63 18.09 46.12
CA ASN A 146 -18.41 18.86 46.28
C ASN A 146 -17.54 18.74 45.01
N GLY A 147 -16.79 19.80 44.71
CA GLY A 147 -15.79 19.82 43.65
C GLY A 147 -14.45 19.22 44.05
N SER A 148 -13.64 18.90 43.05
CA SER A 148 -12.19 19.12 43.11
C SER A 148 -11.63 19.26 41.69
N ASN A 149 -10.84 20.31 41.53
CA ASN A 149 -10.14 20.73 40.32
C ASN A 149 -8.94 19.80 40.06
N TYR A 150 -8.69 19.44 38.80
CA TYR A 150 -7.37 18.99 38.35
C TYR A 150 -6.76 20.07 37.44
N THR A 151 -5.65 20.65 37.89
CA THR A 151 -4.78 21.54 37.12
C THR A 151 -3.53 20.74 36.67
N PRO A 152 -2.95 21.04 35.49
CA PRO A 152 -1.73 20.38 35.02
C PRO A 152 -0.48 21.06 35.60
N GLY A 153 0.38 20.26 36.22
CA GLY A 153 1.62 20.72 36.85
C GLY A 153 2.77 20.91 35.86
N VAL A 154 3.36 22.10 35.88
CA VAL A 154 4.62 22.48 35.23
C VAL A 154 5.81 22.23 36.17
N SER A 155 6.81 21.53 35.66
CA SER A 155 8.28 21.56 35.91
C SER A 155 8.86 22.06 37.24
N ARG A 156 9.77 21.26 37.84
CA ARG A 156 11.18 21.66 38.08
C ARG A 156 12.10 20.54 38.61
N ASP A 157 13.24 20.42 37.92
CA ASP A 157 14.63 20.07 38.32
C ASP A 157 14.95 19.42 39.68
N ASN A 158 15.75 18.33 39.64
CA ASN A 158 17.16 18.36 40.11
C ASN A 158 17.95 17.05 39.87
N SER A 159 18.98 17.15 39.03
CA SER A 159 20.35 16.57 39.09
C SER A 159 20.64 15.20 39.75
N LYS A 160 21.34 14.31 39.02
CA LYS A 160 22.81 14.01 39.18
C LYS A 160 23.30 12.82 38.31
N HIS A 161 24.38 13.08 37.56
CA HIS A 161 25.48 12.21 37.05
C HIS A 161 25.17 10.87 36.34
N SER A 162 25.66 10.58 35.13
CA SER A 162 27.09 10.56 34.72
C SER A 162 27.27 10.43 33.18
N ASN A 163 28.36 11.01 32.65
CA ASN A 163 28.81 11.04 31.24
C ASN A 163 29.85 9.94 30.95
N PRO A 164 30.08 9.61 29.64
CA PRO A 164 31.39 9.90 29.04
C PRO A 164 31.25 10.53 27.63
N LYS A 165 31.69 11.77 27.41
CA LYS A 165 32.98 12.20 26.80
C LYS A 165 33.33 11.57 25.43
N PHE A 166 33.02 12.31 24.36
CA PHE A 166 33.74 12.32 23.08
C PHE A 166 34.45 13.68 22.90
N PRO A 167 35.71 13.70 22.43
CA PRO A 167 36.30 14.83 21.72
C PRO A 167 36.68 14.40 20.28
N CYS A 168 36.87 15.24 19.27
CA CYS A 168 36.67 16.66 19.05
C CYS A 168 36.70 16.85 17.52
N SER A 169 36.12 17.96 17.09
CA SER A 169 36.19 18.56 15.77
C SER A 169 37.61 18.88 15.30
N SER A 170 37.79 19.03 13.99
CA SER A 170 38.47 20.23 13.45
C SER A 170 38.01 20.54 12.03
N ASN A 171 37.85 21.84 11.79
CA ASN A 171 37.32 22.54 10.63
C ASN A 171 38.33 22.67 9.48
N LYS A 172 37.79 23.24 8.37
CA LYS A 172 38.42 24.05 7.29
C LYS A 172 38.82 23.26 6.05
N SER A 173 38.70 23.77 4.83
CA SER A 173 38.04 24.94 4.21
C SER A 173 38.42 24.86 2.72
N ASP A 174 37.52 25.34 1.86
CA ASP A 174 37.78 26.02 0.58
C ASP A 174 38.51 25.33 -0.60
N GLU A 175 37.77 25.36 -1.72
CA GLU A 175 38.15 25.86 -3.05
C GLU A 175 39.07 25.09 -4.02
N GLU A 176 38.48 24.94 -5.22
CA GLU A 176 39.01 25.15 -6.58
C GLU A 176 40.00 24.17 -7.26
N SER A 177 39.49 23.64 -8.37
CA SER A 177 40.03 23.77 -9.74
C SER A 177 41.48 23.33 -10.04
N TYR A 178 41.64 22.28 -10.86
CA TYR A 178 42.04 22.40 -12.29
C TYR A 178 42.36 21.01 -12.90
N ARG A 179 42.00 20.87 -14.18
CA ARG A 179 42.52 19.88 -15.15
C ARG A 179 44.06 19.86 -15.17
N THR A 180 44.68 18.69 -15.35
CA THR A 180 45.45 18.36 -16.58
C THR A 180 46.02 16.93 -16.60
N LYS A 181 46.13 16.41 -17.83
CA LYS A 181 46.74 15.14 -18.25
C LYS A 181 48.21 15.04 -17.86
N SER A 182 48.69 13.84 -17.52
CA SER A 182 49.98 13.36 -18.04
C SER A 182 50.06 11.84 -18.06
N LYS A 183 50.55 11.33 -19.20
CA LYS A 183 51.01 9.96 -19.42
C LYS A 183 52.39 9.81 -18.78
N SER A 184 52.67 8.69 -18.12
CA SER A 184 53.99 8.04 -18.22
C SER A 184 53.91 6.56 -17.83
N ASN A 185 54.50 5.73 -18.70
CA ASN A 185 54.84 4.34 -18.48
C ASN A 185 56.06 4.24 -17.55
N LEU A 186 56.09 3.27 -16.63
CA LEU A 186 57.23 2.34 -16.47
C LEU A 186 56.93 1.19 -15.48
N ASN A 187 56.86 -0.02 -16.03
CA ASN A 187 57.35 -1.33 -15.58
C ASN A 187 57.54 -1.70 -14.08
N SER A 188 56.79 -2.78 -13.74
CA SER A 188 57.18 -4.00 -12.97
C SER A 188 57.10 -3.99 -11.43
N PRO A 189 56.96 -5.16 -10.75
CA PRO A 189 56.67 -6.52 -11.22
C PRO A 189 55.43 -7.17 -10.57
N SER A 190 54.95 -8.21 -11.26
CA SER A 190 53.91 -9.16 -10.88
C SER A 190 54.09 -9.76 -9.48
N LYS A 191 53.03 -9.71 -8.67
CA LYS A 191 52.73 -10.75 -7.68
C LYS A 191 51.30 -11.22 -7.87
N ASN A 192 51.21 -12.48 -8.29
CA ASN A 192 50.01 -13.28 -8.41
C ASN A 192 49.24 -13.30 -7.09
N CYS A 193 48.01 -12.79 -7.12
CA CYS A 193 46.95 -13.25 -6.23
C CYS A 193 45.89 -13.92 -7.11
N PHE A 194 45.55 -15.14 -6.71
CA PHE A 194 44.61 -16.05 -7.34
C PHE A 194 43.30 -15.36 -7.74
N ASP A 195 42.93 -15.50 -9.01
CA ASP A 195 41.61 -15.19 -9.55
C ASP A 195 40.88 -16.53 -9.75
N PRO A 196 39.93 -16.93 -8.87
CA PRO A 196 39.17 -18.16 -9.04
C PRO A 196 37.84 -17.89 -9.75
N PHE A 197 37.79 -17.00 -10.74
CA PHE A 197 36.59 -16.84 -11.59
C PHE A 197 36.94 -16.70 -13.07
N ARG A 198 37.59 -17.71 -13.63
CA ARG A 198 37.52 -18.04 -15.06
C ARG A 198 36.77 -19.35 -15.26
N GLY A 199 35.45 -19.25 -15.42
CA GLY A 199 34.60 -20.35 -15.83
C GLY A 199 33.23 -19.82 -16.23
N ASN A 200 32.99 -19.77 -17.54
CA ASN A 200 31.73 -19.44 -18.22
C ASN A 200 31.22 -18.01 -18.08
N ARG A 201 31.47 -17.21 -19.13
CA ARG A 201 30.61 -16.06 -19.46
C ARG A 201 29.19 -16.60 -19.71
N VAL A 202 28.37 -16.62 -18.67
CA VAL A 202 26.92 -16.69 -18.82
C VAL A 202 26.54 -15.44 -19.60
N LYS A 203 26.07 -15.62 -20.83
CA LYS A 203 25.46 -14.53 -21.60
C LYS A 203 24.37 -13.91 -20.73
N PRO A 204 24.21 -12.57 -20.70
CA PRO A 204 23.07 -11.96 -20.03
C PRO A 204 21.80 -12.53 -20.66
N LEU A 205 21.13 -13.43 -19.93
CA LEU A 205 19.81 -13.97 -20.26
C LEU A 205 18.79 -12.93 -19.83
N SER A 206 18.57 -11.93 -20.68
CA SER A 206 17.48 -10.97 -20.52
C SER A 206 16.78 -10.74 -21.86
N GLU A 207 16.32 -11.82 -22.49
CA GLU A 207 15.26 -11.72 -23.49
C GLU A 207 13.92 -11.77 -22.74
N PHE A 208 13.58 -10.66 -22.05
CA PHE A 208 12.28 -10.45 -21.42
C PHE A 208 11.22 -10.28 -22.52
N TYR A 209 10.39 -11.30 -22.74
CA TYR A 209 9.41 -11.33 -23.83
C TYR A 209 7.95 -11.29 -23.35
N HIS A 210 7.52 -10.33 -22.52
CA HIS A 210 6.10 -10.25 -22.12
C HIS A 210 5.48 -8.86 -22.28
N SER A 211 5.18 -8.50 -23.53
CA SER A 211 3.81 -8.08 -23.80
C SER A 211 2.95 -9.37 -23.82
N ILE A 212 1.69 -9.29 -23.41
CA ILE A 212 0.69 -10.19 -24.01
C ILE A 212 0.89 -9.98 -25.51
N ASN A 213 1.29 -11.01 -26.25
CA ASN A 213 1.58 -10.87 -27.67
C ASN A 213 0.22 -10.71 -28.39
N ILE A 214 -0.31 -9.47 -28.36
CA ILE A 214 -1.63 -9.07 -28.85
C ILE A 214 -1.71 -9.19 -30.38
N GLU A 215 -0.59 -9.36 -31.08
CA GLU A 215 -0.56 -9.48 -32.55
C GLU A 215 -1.39 -10.68 -33.08
N LYS A 216 -1.77 -11.64 -32.24
CA LYS A 216 -2.70 -12.74 -32.62
C LYS A 216 -4.10 -12.62 -32.01
N GLU A 217 -4.42 -11.54 -31.29
CA GLU A 217 -5.72 -11.33 -30.64
C GLU A 217 -6.62 -10.31 -31.33
N GLU A 218 -6.15 -9.60 -32.36
CA GLU A 218 -7.03 -8.75 -33.19
C GLU A 218 -8.22 -9.54 -33.76
N GLU A 219 -8.08 -10.85 -34.03
CA GLU A 219 -9.20 -11.67 -34.52
C GLU A 219 -10.25 -12.04 -33.45
N PHE A 220 -9.89 -12.09 -32.15
CA PHE A 220 -10.83 -12.49 -31.08
C PHE A 220 -11.54 -11.29 -30.44
N PHE A 221 -10.93 -10.10 -30.47
CA PHE A 221 -11.54 -8.86 -29.98
C PHE A 221 -12.35 -8.13 -31.05
N ASN A 222 -12.07 -8.32 -32.34
CA ASN A 222 -12.89 -7.76 -33.43
C ASN A 222 -14.30 -8.37 -33.53
N THR A 223 -14.62 -9.42 -32.75
CA THR A 223 -15.98 -10.00 -32.70
C THR A 223 -16.83 -9.51 -31.54
N GLN A 224 -16.29 -8.72 -30.60
CA GLN A 224 -17.12 -7.93 -29.68
C GLN A 224 -17.52 -6.63 -30.38
N ASN A 225 -18.63 -6.70 -31.12
CA ASN A 225 -19.28 -5.56 -31.76
C ASN A 225 -19.27 -4.31 -30.84
N GLU A 226 -18.83 -3.19 -31.40
CA GLU A 226 -18.75 -1.82 -30.84
C GLU A 226 -20.10 -1.22 -30.38
N THR A 227 -21.10 -2.03 -30.01
CA THR A 227 -22.49 -1.59 -29.87
C THR A 227 -22.99 -1.42 -28.43
N SER A 228 -22.11 -1.37 -27.43
CA SER A 228 -22.51 -0.70 -26.19
C SER A 228 -21.39 0.19 -25.67
N SER A 229 -21.70 1.48 -25.55
CA SER A 229 -20.90 2.47 -24.81
C SER A 229 -20.85 2.05 -23.35
N SER A 230 -20.04 1.04 -23.02
CA SER A 230 -19.88 0.57 -21.65
C SER A 230 -19.20 1.65 -20.84
N ILE A 231 -19.86 2.14 -19.79
CA ILE A 231 -19.31 3.12 -18.87
C ILE A 231 -18.13 2.47 -18.14
N PRO A 232 -16.87 2.95 -18.27
CA PRO A 232 -15.70 2.29 -17.70
C PRO A 232 -15.72 2.21 -16.16
N PHE A 233 -16.19 3.28 -15.51
CA PHE A 233 -16.29 3.38 -14.04
C PHE A 233 -17.72 3.73 -13.65
N ASN A 234 -18.29 2.95 -12.74
CA ASN A 234 -19.59 3.21 -12.15
C ASN A 234 -19.41 3.59 -10.68
N PHE A 235 -19.61 4.87 -10.37
CA PHE A 235 -19.45 5.40 -9.01
C PHE A 235 -20.78 5.34 -8.25
N ILE A 236 -20.77 4.63 -7.12
CA ILE A 236 -21.90 4.51 -6.19
C ILE A 236 -21.59 5.40 -4.99
N ILE A 237 -22.24 6.56 -4.92
CA ILE A 237 -21.82 7.64 -4.01
C ILE A 237 -22.77 7.73 -2.81
N GLU A 238 -22.20 7.64 -1.62
CA GLU A 238 -22.84 7.97 -0.35
C GLU A 238 -22.25 9.29 0.19
N CYS A 239 -23.04 10.36 0.14
CA CYS A 239 -22.69 11.68 0.67
C CYS A 239 -23.25 11.87 2.09
N LYS A 240 -22.42 12.31 3.02
CA LYS A 240 -22.76 12.59 4.44
C LYS A 240 -22.34 13.99 4.91
N ASP A 241 -22.18 14.92 3.98
CA ASP A 241 -21.88 16.34 4.25
C ASP A 241 -22.72 17.24 3.33
N ASP A 242 -22.35 18.51 3.26
CA ASP A 242 -22.87 19.54 2.38
C ASP A 242 -22.88 19.13 0.90
N GLU A 243 -24.02 19.38 0.24
CA GLU A 243 -24.31 18.96 -1.12
C GLU A 243 -23.33 19.57 -2.14
N GLU A 244 -22.90 20.81 -1.94
CA GLU A 244 -21.96 21.49 -2.84
C GLU A 244 -20.60 20.79 -2.84
N LYS A 245 -20.09 20.43 -1.65
CA LYS A 245 -18.82 19.70 -1.52
C LYS A 245 -18.91 18.30 -2.10
N CYS A 246 -20.02 17.61 -1.87
CA CYS A 246 -20.24 16.29 -2.44
C CYS A 246 -20.33 16.33 -3.97
N PHE A 247 -21.05 17.31 -4.52
CA PHE A 247 -21.11 17.53 -5.96
C PHE A 247 -19.73 17.82 -6.54
N PHE A 248 -18.95 18.67 -5.89
CA PHE A 248 -17.58 18.97 -6.30
C PHE A 248 -16.69 17.72 -6.34
N ILE A 249 -16.66 16.92 -5.27
CA ILE A 249 -15.85 15.69 -5.22
C ILE A 249 -16.34 14.69 -6.28
N ASN A 250 -17.65 14.54 -6.47
CA ASN A 250 -18.22 13.66 -7.49
C ASN A 250 -17.75 14.05 -8.91
N ASP A 251 -17.84 15.34 -9.27
CA ASP A 251 -17.38 15.83 -10.57
C ASP A 251 -15.90 15.49 -10.80
N LYS A 252 -15.05 15.63 -9.78
CA LYS A 252 -13.62 15.27 -9.87
C LYS A 252 -13.38 13.76 -9.97
N LEU A 253 -14.20 12.94 -9.31
CA LEU A 253 -14.16 11.48 -9.43
C LEU A 253 -14.52 11.01 -10.84
N GLU A 254 -15.58 11.57 -11.43
CA GLU A 254 -15.96 11.27 -12.80
C GLU A 254 -14.86 11.67 -13.79
N ASP A 255 -14.26 12.85 -13.61
CA ASP A 255 -13.14 13.32 -14.43
C ASP A 255 -11.92 12.39 -14.28
N ALA A 256 -11.61 11.92 -13.07
CA ALA A 256 -10.55 10.94 -12.82
C ALA A 256 -10.82 9.59 -13.52
N GLY A 257 -12.04 9.07 -13.43
CA GLY A 257 -12.44 7.83 -14.12
C GLY A 257 -12.34 7.94 -15.65
N LYS A 258 -12.78 9.06 -16.22
CA LYS A 258 -12.61 9.38 -17.65
C LYS A 258 -11.13 9.48 -18.02
N TYR A 259 -10.31 10.08 -17.17
CA TYR A 259 -8.87 10.20 -17.40
C TYR A 259 -8.18 8.84 -17.48
N ILE A 260 -8.37 8.00 -16.45
CA ILE A 260 -7.79 6.65 -16.38
C ILE A 260 -8.28 5.79 -17.55
N SER A 261 -9.57 5.85 -17.88
CA SER A 261 -10.14 5.06 -18.99
C SER A 261 -9.69 5.53 -20.38
N ASN A 262 -9.11 6.73 -20.51
CA ASN A 262 -8.43 7.16 -21.75
C ASN A 262 -7.00 6.60 -21.87
N ILE A 263 -6.42 6.12 -20.77
CA ILE A 263 -5.06 5.55 -20.72
C ILE A 263 -5.11 4.02 -20.80
N PHE A 264 -6.04 3.39 -20.10
CA PHE A 264 -6.15 1.93 -20.04
C PHE A 264 -7.39 1.42 -20.75
N ASN A 265 -7.29 0.21 -21.32
CA ASN A 265 -8.44 -0.53 -21.80
C ASN A 265 -9.23 -1.08 -20.61
N ILE A 266 -10.47 -0.61 -20.47
CA ILE A 266 -11.43 -1.08 -19.48
C ILE A 266 -12.55 -1.78 -20.24
N TYR A 267 -12.49 -3.10 -20.29
CA TYR A 267 -13.45 -3.94 -21.02
C TYR A 267 -14.72 -4.20 -20.21
N ARG A 268 -14.62 -4.13 -18.88
CA ARG A 268 -15.75 -4.22 -17.96
C ARG A 268 -15.79 -3.07 -16.99
N THR A 269 -16.99 -2.57 -16.76
CA THR A 269 -17.27 -1.55 -15.76
C THR A 269 -16.70 -1.94 -14.40
N ILE A 270 -15.89 -1.03 -13.85
CA ILE A 270 -15.36 -1.11 -12.49
C ILE A 270 -16.35 -0.38 -11.58
N ASN A 271 -16.94 -1.11 -10.63
CA ASN A 271 -17.85 -0.54 -9.65
C ASN A 271 -17.06 0.04 -8.48
N VAL A 272 -17.22 1.34 -8.22
CA VAL A 272 -16.49 2.06 -7.18
C VAL A 272 -17.49 2.55 -6.14
N ASP A 273 -17.36 2.08 -4.91
CA ASP A 273 -18.12 2.55 -3.75
C ASP A 273 -17.43 3.78 -3.15
N VAL A 274 -18.13 4.90 -3.07
CA VAL A 274 -17.53 6.18 -2.68
C VAL A 274 -18.27 6.75 -1.48
N HIS A 275 -17.53 7.07 -0.44
CA HIS A 275 -18.03 7.72 0.77
C HIS A 275 -17.46 9.13 0.87
N ILE A 276 -18.31 10.15 0.88
CA ILE A 276 -17.89 11.55 1.01
C ILE A 276 -18.40 12.10 2.35
N LEU A 277 -17.49 12.43 3.28
CA LEU A 277 -17.84 12.75 4.66
C LEU A 277 -16.77 13.57 5.41
N PRO A 278 -17.12 14.25 6.52
CA PRO A 278 -16.16 14.98 7.34
C PRO A 278 -15.46 14.04 8.32
N PHE A 279 -14.19 13.71 8.07
CA PHE A 279 -13.45 12.73 8.87
C PHE A 279 -13.35 13.14 10.34
N CYS A 280 -13.20 14.42 10.64
CA CYS A 280 -13.07 14.92 12.01
C CYS A 280 -14.32 14.75 12.86
N ARG A 281 -15.48 14.54 12.23
CA ARG A 281 -16.71 14.21 12.95
C ARG A 281 -16.73 12.75 13.42
N HIS A 282 -16.01 11.88 12.73
CA HIS A 282 -16.04 10.43 12.94
C HIS A 282 -14.77 9.93 13.66
N MET A 283 -13.66 10.63 13.47
CA MET A 283 -12.38 10.37 14.11
C MET A 283 -12.21 11.26 15.34
N ARG A 284 -11.52 10.76 16.38
CA ARG A 284 -11.15 11.55 17.57
C ARG A 284 -9.70 12.03 17.51
N ASP A 285 -9.16 12.18 16.30
CA ASP A 285 -7.76 12.52 16.04
C ASP A 285 -7.65 13.99 15.67
N ASP A 286 -6.65 14.69 16.21
CA ASP A 286 -6.38 16.10 15.92
C ASP A 286 -5.93 16.32 14.46
N ASN A 287 -5.44 15.29 13.77
CA ASN A 287 -4.93 15.36 12.39
C ASN A 287 -5.93 14.89 11.34
N CYS A 288 -7.18 14.59 11.72
CA CYS A 288 -8.24 14.13 10.82
C CYS A 288 -8.44 15.02 9.58
N ALA A 289 -8.18 16.34 9.68
CA ALA A 289 -8.36 17.30 8.60
C ALA A 289 -7.21 17.29 7.58
N GLU A 290 -6.09 16.65 7.89
CA GLU A 290 -4.93 16.53 6.98
C GLU A 290 -5.09 15.37 5.99
N ILE A 291 -5.92 14.38 6.33
CA ILE A 291 -6.20 13.25 5.46
C ILE A 291 -7.20 13.70 4.40
N ASN A 292 -6.81 13.68 3.14
CA ASN A 292 -7.58 14.14 1.99
C ASN A 292 -8.53 13.06 1.46
N ALA A 293 -8.02 11.85 1.25
CA ALA A 293 -8.81 10.69 0.88
C ALA A 293 -8.11 9.41 1.33
N LEU A 294 -8.83 8.29 1.23
CA LEU A 294 -8.32 6.97 1.52
C LEU A 294 -8.94 5.94 0.57
N THR A 295 -8.12 5.00 0.11
CA THR A 295 -8.56 3.77 -0.55
C THR A 295 -8.62 2.64 0.46
N TYR A 296 -9.77 1.99 0.60
CA TYR A 296 -9.87 0.73 1.33
C TYR A 296 -9.21 -0.37 0.51
N SER A 297 -8.60 -1.36 1.17
CA SER A 297 -7.97 -2.46 0.43
C SER A 297 -8.99 -3.17 -0.49
N PRO A 298 -8.62 -3.46 -1.74
CA PRO A 298 -9.54 -4.08 -2.68
C PRO A 298 -9.89 -5.51 -2.27
N SER A 299 -11.02 -6.01 -2.77
CA SER A 299 -11.27 -7.45 -2.75
C SER A 299 -10.33 -8.13 -3.74
N PHE A 300 -9.71 -9.24 -3.33
CA PHE A 300 -8.74 -9.97 -4.14
C PHE A 300 -9.29 -11.29 -4.64
N VAL A 301 -8.98 -11.64 -5.89
CA VAL A 301 -9.18 -12.99 -6.42
C VAL A 301 -7.82 -13.64 -6.55
N THR A 302 -7.66 -14.80 -5.93
CA THR A 302 -6.43 -15.58 -5.97
C THR A 302 -6.41 -16.47 -7.20
N LEU A 303 -5.41 -16.27 -8.06
CA LEU A 303 -5.27 -16.97 -9.33
C LEU A 303 -3.82 -17.48 -9.53
N ASN A 304 -3.68 -18.62 -10.21
CA ASN A 304 -2.38 -19.15 -10.65
C ASN A 304 -2.27 -19.13 -12.19
N ILE A 305 -2.31 -17.93 -12.76
CA ILE A 305 -2.36 -17.73 -14.23
C ILE A 305 -0.98 -17.74 -14.90
N THR A 306 0.10 -17.69 -14.12
CA THR A 306 1.49 -17.70 -14.63
C THR A 306 2.23 -19.00 -14.35
N ASN A 307 1.64 -19.94 -13.58
CA ASN A 307 2.28 -21.16 -13.07
C ASN A 307 3.49 -20.87 -12.15
N GLN A 308 3.58 -19.67 -11.60
CA GLN A 308 4.65 -19.28 -10.66
C GLN A 308 4.20 -19.30 -9.20
N GLY A 309 2.90 -19.50 -8.98
CA GLY A 309 2.28 -19.47 -7.66
C GLY A 309 0.89 -18.89 -7.74
N TYR A 310 0.18 -18.98 -6.63
CA TYR A 310 -1.07 -18.29 -6.43
C TYR A 310 -0.75 -16.85 -5.99
N TYR A 311 -1.34 -15.88 -6.69
CA TYR A 311 -1.22 -14.47 -6.35
C TYR A 311 -2.61 -13.86 -6.24
N SER A 312 -2.73 -12.87 -5.36
CA SER A 312 -3.93 -12.07 -5.15
C SER A 312 -3.99 -10.95 -6.18
N TYR A 313 -5.00 -10.97 -7.05
CA TYR A 313 -5.25 -9.94 -8.05
C TYR A 313 -6.45 -9.09 -7.60
N PRO A 314 -6.38 -7.76 -7.67
CA PRO A 314 -7.54 -6.92 -7.41
C PRO A 314 -8.71 -7.34 -8.30
N GLN A 315 -9.91 -7.42 -7.74
CA GLN A 315 -11.10 -7.83 -8.49
C GLN A 315 -11.32 -6.97 -9.75
N ALA A 316 -11.05 -5.66 -9.66
CA ALA A 316 -11.12 -4.72 -10.78
C ALA A 316 -10.28 -5.19 -11.99
N LEU A 317 -9.07 -5.70 -11.74
CA LEU A 317 -8.15 -6.22 -12.76
C LEU A 317 -8.62 -7.57 -13.30
N VAL A 318 -9.09 -8.47 -12.42
CA VAL A 318 -9.56 -9.81 -12.80
C VAL A 318 -10.75 -9.73 -13.75
N LYS A 319 -11.65 -8.75 -13.56
CA LYS A 319 -12.76 -8.47 -14.48
C LYS A 319 -12.32 -8.08 -15.89
N GLN A 320 -11.10 -7.62 -16.07
CA GLN A 320 -10.54 -7.28 -17.39
C GLN A 320 -9.93 -8.48 -18.10
N PHE A 321 -9.75 -9.60 -17.40
CA PHE A 321 -9.26 -10.83 -18.00
C PHE A 321 -10.40 -11.61 -18.66
N GLY A 322 -10.12 -12.34 -19.75
CA GLY A 322 -11.11 -13.17 -20.45
C GLY A 322 -11.69 -14.35 -19.65
N ILE A 323 -11.38 -14.46 -18.36
CA ILE A 323 -11.95 -15.45 -17.42
C ILE A 323 -13.15 -14.93 -16.66
N SER A 324 -13.42 -13.62 -16.74
CA SER A 324 -14.37 -12.93 -15.88
C SER A 324 -15.82 -13.39 -16.09
N ASP A 325 -16.20 -13.81 -17.29
CA ASP A 325 -17.53 -14.38 -17.57
C ASP A 325 -17.77 -15.70 -16.85
N ARG A 326 -16.69 -16.39 -16.48
CA ARG A 326 -16.79 -17.67 -15.80
C ARG A 326 -16.96 -17.49 -14.30
N VAL A 327 -16.64 -16.34 -13.73
CA VAL A 327 -16.73 -16.11 -12.28
C VAL A 327 -18.13 -15.65 -11.93
N LYS A 328 -18.81 -16.40 -11.06
CA LYS A 328 -20.22 -16.17 -10.72
C LYS A 328 -20.40 -15.11 -9.63
N ASN A 329 -19.54 -15.12 -8.61
CA ASN A 329 -19.77 -14.37 -7.35
C ASN A 329 -18.64 -13.38 -7.05
N TYR A 330 -18.54 -12.31 -7.83
CA TYR A 330 -17.71 -11.17 -7.44
C TYR A 330 -18.29 -10.44 -6.23
N ALA A 331 -17.45 -9.71 -5.50
CA ALA A 331 -17.89 -8.67 -4.59
C ALA A 331 -18.71 -7.63 -5.35
N LYS A 332 -19.70 -7.03 -4.68
CA LYS A 332 -20.58 -6.02 -5.28
C LYS A 332 -19.78 -4.85 -5.87
N ASN A 333 -18.80 -4.38 -5.11
CA ASN A 333 -17.93 -3.25 -5.43
C ASN A 333 -16.51 -3.76 -5.67
N ASP A 334 -15.80 -3.17 -6.64
CA ASP A 334 -14.43 -3.51 -6.96
C ASP A 334 -13.42 -2.69 -6.15
N ILE A 335 -13.76 -1.43 -5.89
CA ILE A 335 -12.95 -0.44 -5.18
C ILE A 335 -13.85 0.28 -4.18
N SER A 336 -13.31 0.63 -3.01
CA SER A 336 -13.99 1.47 -2.01
C SER A 336 -13.11 2.66 -1.65
N LEU A 337 -13.65 3.87 -1.80
CA LEU A 337 -12.96 5.14 -1.60
C LEU A 337 -13.65 5.99 -0.54
N TYR A 338 -12.87 6.74 0.23
CA TYR A 338 -13.34 7.65 1.27
C TYR A 338 -12.72 9.02 1.05
N PHE A 339 -13.53 10.06 0.90
CA PHE A 339 -13.07 11.44 0.70
C PHE A 339 -13.45 12.32 1.88
N ASN A 340 -12.47 13.08 2.36
CA ASN A 340 -12.63 13.95 3.52
C ASN A 340 -13.04 15.37 3.13
N THR A 341 -14.24 15.77 3.54
CA THR A 341 -14.74 17.14 3.31
C THR A 341 -14.17 18.17 4.28
N ASP A 342 -13.58 17.77 5.42
CA ASP A 342 -12.89 18.68 6.33
C ASP A 342 -11.61 19.22 5.71
N TYR A 343 -10.97 18.43 4.84
CA TYR A 343 -9.81 18.86 4.06
C TYR A 343 -10.14 20.03 3.13
N ILE A 344 -11.30 20.00 2.45
CA ILE A 344 -11.77 21.08 1.54
C ILE A 344 -11.86 22.41 2.29
N LYS A 345 -12.41 22.40 3.51
CA LYS A 345 -12.59 23.61 4.33
C LYS A 345 -11.25 24.30 4.60
N LYS A 346 -10.20 23.52 4.82
CA LYS A 346 -8.86 24.03 5.17
C LYS A 346 -8.08 24.49 3.94
N TYR A 347 -8.21 23.79 2.81
CA TYR A 347 -7.36 23.96 1.64
C TYR A 347 -8.08 24.50 0.39
N ASN A 348 -9.28 25.09 0.56
CA ASN A 348 -10.03 25.82 -0.47
C ASN A 348 -10.20 25.05 -1.78
N TYR A 349 -10.86 23.88 -1.72
CA TYR A 349 -11.16 23.02 -2.88
C TYR A 349 -9.91 22.60 -3.68
N GLY A 350 -8.88 22.09 -2.98
CA GLY A 350 -7.64 21.60 -3.58
C GLY A 350 -7.81 20.46 -4.62
N ASN A 351 -6.71 19.83 -5.02
CA ASN A 351 -6.60 18.98 -6.22
C ASN A 351 -7.33 17.62 -6.17
N PHE A 352 -8.65 17.62 -5.95
CA PHE A 352 -9.42 16.39 -5.83
C PHE A 352 -9.42 15.54 -7.09
N LEU A 353 -9.16 16.11 -8.28
CA LEU A 353 -8.91 15.30 -9.49
C LEU A 353 -7.66 14.42 -9.33
N LEU A 354 -6.56 15.00 -8.85
CA LEU A 354 -5.30 14.27 -8.63
C LEU A 354 -5.48 13.27 -7.49
N VAL A 355 -6.12 13.67 -6.38
CA VAL A 355 -6.42 12.77 -5.26
C VAL A 355 -7.29 11.60 -5.71
N ALA A 356 -8.40 11.86 -6.41
CA ALA A 356 -9.28 10.80 -6.92
C ALA A 356 -8.54 9.85 -7.88
N THR A 357 -7.66 10.38 -8.74
CA THR A 357 -6.85 9.56 -9.64
C THR A 357 -5.86 8.69 -8.87
N HIS A 358 -5.18 9.25 -7.87
CA HIS A 358 -4.26 8.54 -6.98
C HIS A 358 -4.95 7.37 -6.26
N GLU A 359 -6.09 7.63 -5.62
CA GLU A 359 -6.86 6.62 -4.91
C GLU A 359 -7.39 5.52 -5.86
N LEU A 360 -7.86 5.89 -7.06
CA LEU A 360 -8.27 4.90 -8.06
C LEU A 360 -7.11 4.00 -8.50
N ILE A 361 -5.89 4.53 -8.66
CA ILE A 361 -4.71 3.73 -9.01
C ILE A 361 -4.37 2.71 -7.90
N HIS A 362 -4.48 3.09 -6.63
CA HIS A 362 -4.39 2.13 -5.52
C HIS A 362 -5.44 1.02 -5.65
N GLY A 363 -6.71 1.39 -5.83
CA GLY A 363 -7.81 0.42 -5.98
C GLY A 363 -7.66 -0.51 -7.20
N MET A 364 -6.98 -0.03 -8.25
CA MET A 364 -6.65 -0.82 -9.45
C MET A 364 -5.46 -1.78 -9.24
N GLY A 365 -4.74 -1.73 -8.12
CA GLY A 365 -3.71 -2.71 -7.77
C GLY A 365 -2.32 -2.18 -7.53
N PHE A 366 -2.13 -0.85 -7.44
CA PHE A 366 -0.91 -0.29 -6.86
C PHE A 366 -0.96 -0.47 -5.32
N PHE A 367 -0.90 -1.72 -4.89
CA PHE A 367 -1.19 -2.12 -3.51
C PHE A 367 -0.44 -3.41 -3.14
N HIS A 368 0.24 -3.41 -2.01
CA HIS A 368 1.06 -4.53 -1.54
C HIS A 368 0.45 -5.12 -0.25
N LEU A 369 0.70 -6.40 0.05
CA LEU A 369 0.22 -7.08 1.26
C LEU A 369 1.34 -7.65 2.14
N MET A 370 2.61 -7.48 1.76
CA MET A 370 3.72 -7.73 2.71
C MET A 370 3.73 -6.69 3.83
N THR A 371 3.99 -7.08 5.07
CA THR A 371 4.00 -6.16 6.22
C THR A 371 4.99 -6.63 7.29
N THR A 372 5.36 -5.76 8.22
CA THR A 372 6.08 -6.20 9.43
C THR A 372 5.14 -6.99 10.36
N ALA A 373 5.65 -8.02 11.04
CA ALA A 373 4.88 -8.78 12.02
C ALA A 373 4.31 -7.88 13.12
N SER A 374 5.10 -6.92 13.61
CA SER A 374 4.64 -5.99 14.64
C SER A 374 3.43 -5.17 14.20
N ALA A 375 3.46 -4.62 12.98
CA ALA A 375 2.33 -3.88 12.43
C ALA A 375 1.10 -4.76 12.15
N ALA A 376 1.30 -5.97 11.64
CA ALA A 376 0.21 -6.89 11.30
C ALA A 376 -0.61 -7.29 12.55
N PHE A 377 0.08 -7.58 13.65
CA PHE A 377 -0.55 -8.07 14.87
C PHE A 377 -0.80 -6.98 15.92
N LYS A 378 -0.31 -5.76 15.67
CA LYS A 378 -0.38 -4.58 16.55
C LYS A 378 0.26 -4.83 17.92
N MET A 379 1.42 -5.48 17.91
CA MET A 379 2.20 -5.83 19.10
C MET A 379 3.69 -5.72 18.81
N ASN A 380 4.54 -5.65 19.83
CA ASN A 380 5.98 -5.59 19.63
C ASN A 380 6.56 -7.00 19.61
N PHE A 381 7.15 -7.40 18.49
CA PHE A 381 7.94 -8.62 18.43
C PHE A 381 9.35 -8.38 18.96
N PRO A 382 9.98 -9.34 19.67
CA PRO A 382 11.39 -9.24 20.07
C PRO A 382 12.32 -9.03 18.87
N GLU A 383 12.01 -9.71 17.76
CA GLU A 383 12.66 -9.54 16.47
C GLU A 383 11.59 -9.47 15.37
N ASP A 384 11.40 -8.27 14.82
CA ASP A 384 10.43 -8.06 13.76
C ASP A 384 10.86 -8.72 12.45
N ARG A 385 9.90 -8.99 11.57
CA ARG A 385 10.11 -9.69 10.30
C ARG A 385 9.09 -9.25 9.25
N ILE A 386 9.47 -9.31 7.97
CA ILE A 386 8.54 -9.08 6.87
C ILE A 386 7.80 -10.36 6.51
N ILE A 387 6.47 -10.31 6.60
CA ILE A 387 5.55 -11.44 6.43
C ILE A 387 4.47 -11.12 5.40
N PRO A 388 3.79 -12.13 4.82
CA PRO A 388 2.52 -11.91 4.15
C PRO A 388 1.47 -11.33 5.12
N GLN A 389 0.42 -10.71 4.60
CA GLN A 389 -0.70 -10.26 5.42
C GLN A 389 -1.41 -11.48 6.05
N PRO A 390 -1.47 -11.59 7.39
CA PRO A 390 -2.19 -12.67 8.04
C PRO A 390 -3.69 -12.48 7.90
N LEU A 391 -4.41 -13.61 7.80
CA LEU A 391 -5.86 -13.65 7.88
C LEU A 391 -6.24 -13.75 9.36
N VAL A 392 -6.58 -12.62 9.99
CA VAL A 392 -6.90 -12.57 11.43
C VAL A 392 -8.34 -12.10 11.63
N HIS A 393 -9.09 -12.84 12.44
CA HIS A 393 -10.43 -12.50 12.88
C HIS A 393 -10.43 -12.24 14.39
N ASN A 394 -11.03 -11.13 14.80
CA ASN A 394 -11.24 -10.81 16.21
C ASN A 394 -12.66 -11.23 16.61
N TYR A 395 -12.79 -12.21 17.50
CA TYR A 395 -14.06 -12.62 18.08
C TYR A 395 -14.23 -12.02 19.46
N ARG A 396 -15.42 -11.53 19.76
CA ARG A 396 -15.80 -11.19 21.14
C ARG A 396 -16.43 -12.42 21.78
N THR A 397 -15.76 -13.00 22.77
CA THR A 397 -16.27 -14.13 23.55
C THR A 397 -16.72 -13.68 24.93
N SER A 398 -17.33 -14.58 25.71
CA SER A 398 -17.73 -14.30 27.10
C SER A 398 -16.53 -14.04 28.03
N VAL A 399 -15.31 -14.43 27.61
CA VAL A 399 -14.07 -14.33 28.39
C VAL A 399 -13.20 -13.15 27.94
N GLY A 400 -13.49 -12.52 26.79
CA GLY A 400 -12.73 -11.37 26.30
C GLY A 400 -12.74 -11.24 24.78
N HIS A 401 -11.66 -10.69 24.24
CA HIS A 401 -11.39 -10.64 22.80
C HIS A 401 -10.45 -11.78 22.44
N GLU A 402 -10.91 -12.72 21.60
CA GLU A 402 -10.10 -13.79 21.03
C GLU A 402 -9.67 -13.41 19.62
N LYS A 403 -8.43 -13.72 19.23
CA LYS A 403 -7.97 -13.61 17.84
C LYS A 403 -7.89 -15.01 17.24
N ALA A 404 -8.56 -15.28 16.13
CA ALA A 404 -8.23 -16.46 15.34
C ALA A 404 -7.36 -16.03 14.16
N TYR A 405 -6.28 -16.76 13.98
CA TYR A 405 -5.42 -16.70 12.83
C TYR A 405 -5.83 -17.85 11.89
N GLU A 406 -6.15 -17.55 10.63
CA GLU A 406 -6.67 -18.50 9.64
C GLU A 406 -5.71 -18.68 8.44
N GLY A 407 -4.41 -18.49 8.69
CA GLY A 407 -3.38 -18.55 7.66
C GLY A 407 -3.04 -17.19 7.07
N TRP A 408 -2.72 -17.19 5.77
CA TRP A 408 -2.21 -16.00 5.07
C TRP A 408 -3.05 -15.66 3.85
N ILE A 409 -3.08 -14.37 3.52
CA ILE A 409 -3.51 -13.92 2.19
C ILE A 409 -2.30 -14.09 1.25
N PRO A 410 -2.48 -14.75 0.09
CA PRO A 410 -1.40 -14.84 -0.89
C PRO A 410 -0.90 -13.46 -1.30
N PHE A 411 0.40 -13.36 -1.60
CA PHE A 411 1.03 -12.13 -2.10
C PHE A 411 0.24 -11.52 -3.26
N THR A 412 0.17 -10.20 -3.33
CA THR A 412 -0.48 -9.54 -4.46
C THR A 412 0.31 -9.73 -5.74
N VAL A 413 -0.33 -9.51 -6.89
CA VAL A 413 0.39 -9.41 -8.16
C VAL A 413 1.43 -8.29 -8.15
N PHE A 414 1.25 -7.25 -7.33
CA PHE A 414 2.24 -6.20 -7.12
C PHE A 414 3.45 -6.70 -6.32
N ASP A 415 3.21 -7.41 -5.19
CA ASP A 415 4.26 -8.01 -4.34
C ASP A 415 5.23 -8.91 -5.10
N ARG A 416 4.72 -9.59 -6.13
CA ARG A 416 5.49 -10.47 -7.02
C ARG A 416 6.72 -9.80 -7.63
N TYR A 417 6.65 -8.48 -7.85
CA TYR A 417 7.68 -7.72 -8.56
C TYR A 417 8.51 -6.81 -7.64
N ILE A 418 8.31 -6.90 -6.32
CA ILE A 418 9.13 -6.15 -5.36
C ILE A 418 10.49 -6.82 -5.22
N VAL A 419 11.52 -5.98 -5.32
CA VAL A 419 12.94 -6.36 -5.24
C VAL A 419 13.67 -5.40 -4.30
N GLU A 420 14.81 -5.86 -3.77
CA GLU A 420 15.78 -4.93 -3.20
C GLU A 420 16.52 -4.20 -4.32
N VAL A 421 16.68 -2.89 -4.22
CA VAL A 421 17.40 -2.10 -5.23
C VAL A 421 18.86 -2.56 -5.38
N SER A 422 19.46 -3.05 -4.30
CA SER A 422 20.82 -3.59 -4.31
C SER A 422 20.93 -5.01 -4.90
N HIS A 423 19.81 -5.73 -5.01
CA HIS A 423 19.72 -7.09 -5.54
C HIS A 423 18.50 -7.23 -6.47
N PRO A 424 18.47 -6.49 -7.60
CA PRO A 424 17.26 -6.35 -8.41
C PRO A 424 16.82 -7.64 -9.12
N ASP A 425 17.71 -8.64 -9.22
CA ASP A 425 17.41 -9.96 -9.79
C ASP A 425 16.71 -10.91 -8.80
N TYR A 426 16.52 -10.48 -7.55
CA TYR A 426 15.90 -11.29 -6.50
C TYR A 426 14.56 -10.70 -6.06
N TYR A 427 13.50 -11.48 -6.25
CA TYR A 427 12.14 -11.09 -5.87
C TYR A 427 11.86 -11.50 -4.43
N ILE A 428 11.50 -10.52 -3.61
CA ILE A 428 11.38 -10.67 -2.15
C ILE A 428 10.40 -11.80 -1.78
N HIS A 429 9.23 -11.84 -2.41
CA HIS A 429 8.19 -12.83 -2.14
C HIS A 429 8.67 -14.29 -2.25
N GLN A 430 9.71 -14.57 -3.04
CA GLN A 430 10.24 -15.94 -3.21
C GLN A 430 10.95 -16.42 -1.96
N GLY A 431 11.69 -15.53 -1.28
CA GLY A 431 12.43 -15.86 -0.07
C GLY A 431 11.57 -15.99 1.18
N ILE A 432 10.31 -15.56 1.12
CA ILE A 432 9.36 -15.64 2.23
C ILE A 432 8.11 -16.46 1.86
N ARG A 433 8.17 -17.24 0.78
CA ARG A 433 7.02 -18.01 0.28
C ARG A 433 6.56 -19.11 1.24
N GLU A 434 7.49 -19.74 1.97
CA GLU A 434 7.17 -20.85 2.89
C GLU A 434 6.17 -20.45 3.98
N TYR A 435 6.05 -19.14 4.31
CA TYR A 435 4.98 -18.69 5.20
C TYR A 435 3.61 -19.11 4.70
N LEU A 436 3.35 -19.01 3.39
CA LEU A 436 2.05 -19.35 2.78
C LEU A 436 1.69 -20.84 2.90
N ASP A 437 2.62 -21.70 3.32
CA ASP A 437 2.35 -23.13 3.53
C ASP A 437 1.59 -23.38 4.85
N ASP A 438 1.60 -22.42 5.79
CA ASP A 438 0.74 -22.47 6.97
C ASP A 438 -0.68 -22.00 6.63
N VAL A 439 -1.57 -22.98 6.48
CA VAL A 439 -2.99 -22.79 6.15
C VAL A 439 -3.91 -23.23 7.29
N GLN A 440 -3.36 -23.53 8.47
CA GLN A 440 -4.15 -24.02 9.61
C GLN A 440 -4.80 -22.87 10.37
N VAL A 441 -5.98 -23.15 10.95
CA VAL A 441 -6.68 -22.20 11.81
C VAL A 441 -6.18 -22.38 13.24
N HIS A 442 -5.58 -21.32 13.78
CA HIS A 442 -5.08 -21.24 15.16
C HIS A 442 -5.90 -20.24 15.96
N LYS A 443 -6.46 -20.67 17.09
CA LYS A 443 -7.10 -19.78 18.06
C LYS A 443 -6.04 -19.28 19.03
N LEU A 444 -5.82 -17.97 19.06
CA LEU A 444 -4.76 -17.31 19.81
C LEU A 444 -5.42 -16.28 20.75
N ILE A 445 -5.36 -16.56 22.04
CA ILE A 445 -6.10 -15.85 23.09
C ILE A 445 -5.22 -14.78 23.75
N SER A 446 -3.89 -14.86 23.59
CA SER A 446 -2.92 -13.91 24.14
C SER A 446 -1.85 -13.48 23.14
N GLU A 447 -1.18 -12.34 23.41
CA GLU A 447 -0.02 -11.90 22.62
C GLU A 447 1.14 -12.89 22.70
N GLU A 448 1.36 -13.50 23.87
CA GLU A 448 2.38 -14.54 24.05
C GLU A 448 2.10 -15.76 23.17
N GLU A 449 0.84 -16.18 23.05
CA GLU A 449 0.46 -17.26 22.14
C GLU A 449 0.69 -16.89 20.67
N VAL A 450 0.43 -15.64 20.28
CA VAL A 450 0.72 -15.16 18.90
C VAL A 450 2.21 -15.19 18.62
N ILE A 451 3.04 -14.67 19.53
CA ILE A 451 4.50 -14.69 19.40
C ILE A 451 4.99 -16.14 19.34
N ASN A 452 4.57 -16.99 20.27
CA ASN A 452 4.98 -18.38 20.31
C ASN A 452 4.54 -19.17 19.07
N HIS A 453 3.32 -18.96 18.56
CA HIS A 453 2.88 -19.56 17.30
C HIS A 453 3.81 -19.15 16.16
N PHE A 454 4.07 -17.85 16.04
CA PHE A 454 4.85 -17.30 14.95
C PHE A 454 6.33 -17.72 14.99
N GLU A 455 6.91 -17.86 16.18
CA GLU A 455 8.27 -18.41 16.39
C GLU A 455 8.37 -19.91 16.10
N ASN A 456 7.26 -20.65 16.20
CA ASN A 456 7.19 -22.09 15.98
C ASN A 456 6.59 -22.48 14.62
N LEU A 457 6.36 -21.52 13.72
CA LEU A 457 5.91 -21.80 12.36
C LEU A 457 6.86 -22.79 11.68
N SER A 458 6.29 -23.73 10.93
CA SER A 458 7.05 -24.73 10.18
C SER A 458 7.67 -24.16 8.91
N VAL A 459 8.40 -23.04 9.03
CA VAL A 459 9.19 -22.43 7.95
C VAL A 459 10.67 -22.68 8.19
N SER A 460 11.47 -22.74 7.13
CA SER A 460 12.89 -22.98 7.25
C SER A 460 13.61 -21.85 7.99
N SER A 461 14.74 -22.18 8.62
CA SER A 461 15.62 -21.18 9.26
C SER A 461 16.09 -20.11 8.27
N ASP A 462 16.23 -20.46 6.99
CA ASP A 462 16.67 -19.55 5.94
C ASP A 462 15.56 -18.54 5.61
N THR A 463 14.31 -19.00 5.45
CA THR A 463 13.13 -18.12 5.29
C THR A 463 12.99 -17.17 6.47
N HIS A 464 13.08 -17.67 7.70
CA HIS A 464 13.01 -16.82 8.89
C HIS A 464 14.13 -15.78 8.93
N SER A 465 15.37 -16.18 8.65
CA SER A 465 16.52 -15.26 8.65
C SER A 465 16.39 -14.21 7.55
N PHE A 466 15.91 -14.60 6.37
CA PHE A 466 15.67 -13.68 5.27
C PHE A 466 14.54 -12.69 5.59
N SER A 467 13.43 -13.17 6.14
CA SER A 467 12.31 -12.34 6.60
C SER A 467 12.72 -11.28 7.64
N LYS A 468 13.60 -11.64 8.59
CA LYS A 468 14.21 -10.68 9.53
C LYS A 468 15.10 -9.66 8.83
N HIS A 469 15.93 -10.10 7.89
CA HIS A 469 16.79 -9.20 7.13
C HIS A 469 15.99 -8.14 6.38
N LEU A 470 14.84 -8.51 5.81
CA LEU A 470 13.97 -7.63 5.03
C LEU A 470 13.39 -6.44 5.82
N VAL A 471 13.37 -6.47 7.15
CA VAL A 471 12.89 -5.30 7.93
C VAL A 471 13.71 -4.06 7.61
N THR A 472 15.03 -4.22 7.42
CA THR A 472 15.92 -3.10 7.09
C THR A 472 15.56 -2.44 5.76
N PRO A 473 15.48 -3.13 4.61
CA PRO A 473 15.09 -2.48 3.36
C PRO A 473 13.66 -1.91 3.39
N PHE A 474 12.71 -2.51 4.12
CA PHE A 474 11.36 -1.96 4.29
C PHE A 474 11.30 -0.66 5.12
N THR A 475 12.34 -0.38 5.91
CA THR A 475 12.46 0.82 6.76
C THR A 475 13.62 1.73 6.35
N THR A 476 14.23 1.45 5.18
CA THR A 476 15.35 2.22 4.64
C THR A 476 14.97 2.87 3.32
N LYS A 477 15.12 4.19 3.25
CA LYS A 477 14.87 4.96 2.03
C LYS A 477 15.61 4.40 0.83
N LYS A 478 14.92 4.32 -0.31
CA LYS A 478 15.47 3.88 -1.60
C LYS A 478 16.03 2.45 -1.61
N ALA A 479 15.70 1.62 -0.61
CA ALA A 479 16.20 0.26 -0.54
C ALA A 479 15.31 -0.74 -1.31
N LEU A 480 14.03 -0.41 -1.50
CA LEU A 480 13.07 -1.23 -2.23
C LEU A 480 12.73 -0.63 -3.60
N GLY A 481 12.46 -1.51 -4.55
CA GLY A 481 12.01 -1.14 -5.88
C GLY A 481 10.98 -2.13 -6.42
N PHE A 482 10.28 -1.70 -7.45
CA PHE A 482 9.40 -2.53 -8.26
C PHE A 482 10.09 -2.77 -9.60
N ARG A 483 10.32 -4.04 -9.95
CA ARG A 483 10.93 -4.41 -11.23
C ARG A 483 9.85 -4.56 -12.31
N THR A 484 9.85 -3.67 -13.28
CA THR A 484 8.88 -3.62 -14.38
C THR A 484 9.15 -4.66 -15.46
N TYR A 485 8.19 -4.85 -16.38
CA TYR A 485 8.25 -5.83 -17.47
C TYR A 485 9.45 -5.65 -18.41
N ASP A 486 9.99 -4.44 -18.52
CA ASP A 486 11.19 -4.09 -19.31
C ASP A 486 12.50 -4.16 -18.50
N GLY A 487 12.42 -4.58 -17.24
CA GLY A 487 13.56 -4.73 -16.33
C GLY A 487 13.99 -3.46 -15.61
N GLU A 488 13.33 -2.31 -15.83
CA GLU A 488 13.56 -1.12 -15.00
C GLU A 488 13.17 -1.39 -13.55
N VAL A 489 13.91 -0.79 -12.60
CA VAL A 489 13.60 -0.86 -11.17
C VAL A 489 13.13 0.51 -10.71
N VAL A 490 11.82 0.65 -10.54
CA VAL A 490 11.20 1.87 -10.02
C VAL A 490 11.33 1.88 -8.50
N THR A 491 12.07 2.83 -7.94
CA THR A 491 12.26 2.92 -6.49
C THR A 491 10.94 3.23 -5.77
N LEU A 492 10.63 2.44 -4.74
CA LEU A 492 9.43 2.58 -3.93
C LEU A 492 9.70 3.42 -2.68
N GLN A 493 8.68 4.12 -2.21
CA GLN A 493 8.74 4.94 -1.01
C GLN A 493 8.78 4.04 0.23
N THR A 494 9.72 4.33 1.12
CA THR A 494 9.82 3.72 2.45
C THR A 494 10.13 4.82 3.45
N PHE A 495 9.67 4.64 4.68
CA PHE A 495 9.87 5.61 5.76
C PHE A 495 10.86 5.06 6.77
N LYS A 496 11.24 5.88 7.77
CA LYS A 496 12.14 5.42 8.86
C LYS A 496 11.52 4.30 9.69
N GLU A 497 10.20 4.30 9.80
CA GLU A 497 9.40 3.26 10.41
C GLU A 497 8.52 2.66 9.32
N TYR A 498 8.16 1.39 9.44
CA TYR A 498 7.22 0.80 8.49
C TYR A 498 5.83 1.37 8.78
N GLU A 499 5.34 2.21 7.87
CA GLU A 499 4.00 2.77 7.92
C GLU A 499 3.05 1.92 7.06
N PRO A 500 2.08 1.21 7.66
CA PRO A 500 1.16 0.35 6.92
C PRO A 500 0.38 1.11 5.85
N MET A 501 0.07 0.43 4.74
CA MET A 501 -0.60 0.96 3.53
C MET A 501 0.14 2.08 2.79
N SER A 502 1.13 2.72 3.43
CA SER A 502 1.85 3.89 2.92
C SER A 502 3.23 3.52 2.40
N SER A 503 3.99 2.76 3.18
CA SER A 503 5.28 2.20 2.76
C SER A 503 5.05 1.30 1.55
N VAL A 504 5.94 1.28 0.57
CA VAL A 504 5.96 0.34 -0.58
C VAL A 504 4.78 0.45 -1.56
N SER A 505 3.65 1.03 -1.16
CA SER A 505 2.51 1.39 -2.03
C SER A 505 2.70 2.70 -2.79
N HIS A 506 3.84 3.39 -2.67
CA HIS A 506 4.09 4.67 -3.34
C HIS A 506 5.43 4.66 -4.06
N ILE A 507 5.60 5.53 -5.05
CA ILE A 507 6.90 5.79 -5.68
C ILE A 507 7.71 6.71 -4.77
N HIS A 508 9.02 6.45 -4.70
CA HIS A 508 9.92 7.27 -3.91
C HIS A 508 9.93 8.73 -4.38
N ALA A 509 9.63 9.64 -3.46
CA ALA A 509 9.69 11.07 -3.73
C ALA A 509 11.15 11.57 -3.81
N PRO A 510 11.51 12.45 -4.75
CA PRO A 510 12.88 12.96 -4.92
C PRO A 510 13.35 13.91 -3.82
N PHE A 511 12.48 14.22 -2.85
CA PHE A 511 12.75 15.08 -1.69
C PHE A 511 12.68 14.29 -0.38
N SER A 512 13.04 14.92 0.74
CA SER A 512 13.02 14.23 2.04
C SER A 512 11.58 13.98 2.49
N CYS A 513 11.23 12.70 2.58
CA CYS A 513 9.95 12.20 3.09
C CYS A 513 10.31 11.10 4.10
N ASP A 514 10.56 11.50 5.36
CA ASP A 514 11.05 10.61 6.43
C ASP A 514 9.92 9.85 7.13
N SER A 515 8.73 10.45 7.18
CA SER A 515 7.46 9.89 7.65
C SER A 515 6.32 10.44 6.80
N SER A 516 5.14 9.81 6.87
CA SER A 516 3.92 10.35 6.26
C SER A 516 3.66 11.81 6.63
N PHE A 517 3.73 12.13 7.92
CA PHE A 517 3.41 13.44 8.46
C PHE A 517 4.27 14.60 7.93
N ASN A 518 5.50 14.32 7.50
CA ASN A 518 6.40 15.34 6.94
C ASN A 518 6.60 15.22 5.43
N CYS A 519 5.86 14.33 4.78
CA CYS A 519 5.91 14.13 3.35
C CYS A 519 4.98 15.12 2.65
N TYR A 520 5.46 16.33 2.42
CA TYR A 520 4.78 17.32 1.59
C TYR A 520 5.78 17.86 0.58
N ILE A 521 5.30 18.37 -0.56
CA ILE A 521 6.15 19.04 -1.55
C ILE A 521 6.35 20.49 -1.07
N PRO A 522 7.55 20.88 -0.58
CA PRO A 522 7.78 22.27 -0.21
C PRO A 522 7.69 23.15 -1.45
N LYS A 523 7.18 24.38 -1.29
CA LYS A 523 6.92 25.27 -2.42
C LYS A 523 8.17 25.51 -3.26
N GLU A 524 9.30 25.67 -2.59
CA GLU A 524 10.64 25.89 -3.12
C GLU A 524 11.25 24.67 -3.82
N LYS A 525 10.74 23.46 -3.54
CA LYS A 525 11.23 22.20 -4.13
C LYS A 525 10.33 21.66 -5.23
N LEU A 526 9.39 22.45 -5.74
CA LEU A 526 8.58 22.04 -6.90
C LEU A 526 9.45 21.69 -8.11
N ASN A 527 10.66 22.26 -8.19
CA ASN A 527 11.63 21.93 -9.23
C ASN A 527 12.30 20.57 -9.09
N GLU A 528 12.23 19.95 -7.92
CA GLU A 528 12.74 18.61 -7.65
C GLU A 528 11.69 17.52 -8.00
N VAL A 529 10.42 17.90 -8.15
CA VAL A 529 9.31 16.98 -8.47
C VAL A 529 9.41 16.53 -9.93
N ASP A 530 9.17 15.23 -10.18
CA ASP A 530 9.12 14.64 -11.52
C ASP A 530 7.69 14.25 -11.94
N GLU A 531 7.53 13.76 -13.16
CA GLU A 531 6.23 13.41 -13.76
C GLU A 531 5.49 12.27 -13.04
N ASN A 532 6.12 11.56 -12.10
CA ASN A 532 5.52 10.46 -11.34
C ASN A 532 4.88 10.91 -10.02
N TYR A 533 4.75 12.21 -9.81
CA TYR A 533 4.26 12.83 -8.58
C TYR A 533 2.89 12.33 -8.11
N ILE A 534 2.04 11.87 -9.04
CA ILE A 534 0.69 11.39 -8.70
C ILE A 534 0.72 10.18 -7.77
N MET A 535 1.80 9.38 -7.76
CA MET A 535 1.97 8.25 -6.83
C MET A 535 3.05 8.51 -5.76
N TYR A 536 3.39 9.77 -5.49
CA TYR A 536 4.10 10.10 -4.26
C TYR A 536 3.12 10.06 -3.09
N TYR A 537 3.59 9.70 -1.90
CA TYR A 537 2.76 9.77 -0.68
C TYR A 537 2.30 11.20 -0.35
N SER A 538 3.02 12.21 -0.85
CA SER A 538 2.86 13.58 -0.38
C SER A 538 1.51 14.21 -0.69
N VAL A 539 0.98 14.97 0.27
CA VAL A 539 -0.16 15.86 0.03
C VAL A 539 0.25 16.95 -0.96
N ILE A 540 -0.38 16.94 -2.13
CA ILE A 540 -0.13 17.89 -3.18
C ILE A 540 -0.83 19.22 -2.85
N THR A 541 -0.12 20.15 -2.22
CA THR A 541 -0.67 21.48 -1.85
C THR A 541 -0.63 22.50 -3.00
N ARG A 542 -0.32 22.08 -4.23
CA ARG A 542 -0.33 22.94 -5.43
C ARG A 542 -1.69 22.96 -6.09
N SER A 543 -1.92 23.75 -7.13
CA SER A 543 -3.11 23.57 -7.96
C SER A 543 -2.89 22.40 -8.92
N ALA A 544 -3.96 21.74 -9.37
CA ALA A 544 -3.87 20.66 -10.33
C ALA A 544 -3.35 21.22 -11.65
N HIS A 545 -3.81 22.42 -12.01
CA HIS A 545 -3.33 23.17 -13.16
C HIS A 545 -1.81 23.34 -13.16
N ASP A 546 -1.18 23.79 -12.07
CA ASP A 546 0.28 24.02 -12.00
C ASP A 546 1.08 22.74 -12.29
N LEU A 547 0.58 21.59 -11.82
CA LEU A 547 1.28 20.32 -11.96
C LEU A 547 1.00 19.67 -13.31
N VAL A 548 -0.25 19.70 -13.76
CA VAL A 548 -0.61 19.17 -15.06
C VAL A 548 0.08 20.01 -16.14
N ASP A 549 0.06 21.34 -16.09
CA ASP A 549 0.77 22.20 -17.07
C ASP A 549 2.27 21.88 -17.11
N ARG A 550 2.89 21.72 -15.93
CA ARG A 550 4.32 21.42 -15.83
C ARG A 550 4.70 20.05 -16.40
N PHE A 551 3.93 19.02 -16.10
CA PHE A 551 4.33 17.62 -16.34
C PHE A 551 3.61 16.95 -17.51
N SER A 552 2.46 17.48 -17.96
CA SER A 552 1.73 16.93 -19.11
C SER A 552 2.56 16.89 -20.39
N SER A 553 3.44 17.87 -20.59
CA SER A 553 4.36 17.88 -21.73
C SER A 553 5.47 16.81 -21.65
N GLN A 554 5.71 16.26 -20.46
CA GLN A 554 6.78 15.30 -20.19
C GLN A 554 6.30 13.85 -20.21
N SER A 555 5.00 13.62 -19.99
CA SER A 555 4.38 12.29 -20.08
C SER A 555 3.41 12.21 -21.25
N SER A 556 3.46 11.10 -22.00
CA SER A 556 2.45 10.85 -23.04
C SER A 556 1.04 10.57 -22.48
N HIS A 557 0.94 10.47 -21.14
CA HIS A 557 -0.26 10.18 -20.35
C HIS A 557 -0.57 11.30 -19.37
N GLY A 558 -0.11 12.51 -19.69
CA GLY A 558 -0.39 13.75 -18.97
C GLY A 558 0.16 13.78 -17.55
N PHE A 559 -0.69 13.71 -16.54
CA PHE A 559 -0.27 13.75 -15.13
C PHE A 559 -0.04 12.38 -14.49
N ILE A 560 -0.27 11.29 -15.23
CA ILE A 560 0.20 9.96 -14.82
C ILE A 560 1.57 9.74 -15.45
N GLY A 561 2.61 9.63 -14.61
CA GLY A 561 3.98 9.43 -15.06
C GLY A 561 4.24 8.05 -15.65
N GLU A 562 5.23 7.97 -16.54
CA GLU A 562 5.57 6.75 -17.29
C GLU A 562 5.91 5.56 -16.37
N LYS A 563 6.59 5.80 -15.23
CA LYS A 563 6.93 4.70 -14.30
C LYS A 563 5.68 4.05 -13.71
N ILE A 564 4.64 4.83 -13.47
CA ILE A 564 3.35 4.32 -12.97
C ILE A 564 2.69 3.48 -14.05
N ILE A 565 2.69 3.94 -15.30
CA ILE A 565 2.17 3.17 -16.44
C ILE A 565 2.91 1.83 -16.57
N LYS A 566 4.24 1.83 -16.45
CA LYS A 566 5.04 0.60 -16.49
C LYS A 566 4.67 -0.37 -15.38
N ILE A 567 4.50 0.12 -14.14
CA ILE A 567 4.04 -0.70 -13.01
C ILE A 567 2.67 -1.31 -13.31
N MET A 568 1.69 -0.49 -13.73
CA MET A 568 0.33 -0.95 -14.01
C MET A 568 0.29 -1.99 -15.14
N LYS A 569 1.10 -1.81 -16.18
CA LYS A 569 1.27 -2.81 -17.26
C LYS A 569 1.91 -4.10 -16.75
N THR A 570 2.92 -4.00 -15.88
CA THR A 570 3.62 -5.17 -15.31
C THR A 570 2.69 -6.05 -14.48
N ILE A 571 1.75 -5.44 -13.73
CA ILE A 571 0.77 -6.20 -12.95
C ILE A 571 -0.40 -6.75 -13.79
N GLY A 572 -0.60 -6.25 -15.02
CA GLY A 572 -1.51 -6.84 -16.00
C GLY A 572 -2.53 -5.92 -16.65
N TRP A 573 -2.50 -4.60 -16.38
CA TRP A 573 -3.36 -3.65 -17.09
C TRP A 573 -2.89 -3.45 -18.55
N THR A 574 -3.85 -3.25 -19.45
CA THR A 574 -3.55 -3.01 -20.87
C THR A 574 -3.66 -1.52 -21.19
N GLU A 575 -2.57 -0.94 -21.67
CA GLU A 575 -2.53 0.46 -22.15
C GLU A 575 -3.25 0.59 -23.50
N LYS A 576 -3.99 1.69 -23.70
CA LYS A 576 -4.58 2.07 -24.98
C LYS A 576 -3.51 2.48 -25.98
N GLN A 577 -3.59 1.92 -27.20
CA GLN A 577 -2.67 2.26 -28.28
C GLN A 577 -3.02 3.62 -28.93
N ASP A 578 -4.31 3.91 -29.12
CA ASP A 578 -4.77 5.19 -29.64
C ASP A 578 -4.91 6.23 -28.51
N LYS A 579 -4.09 7.30 -28.60
CA LYS A 579 -4.05 8.42 -27.64
C LYS A 579 -4.72 9.70 -28.17
N THR A 580 -5.43 9.63 -29.29
CA THR A 580 -6.03 10.83 -29.94
C THR A 580 -7.09 11.49 -29.05
N TYR A 581 -7.97 10.69 -28.45
CA TYR A 581 -8.97 11.17 -27.50
C TYR A 581 -8.36 11.72 -26.21
N PHE A 582 -7.26 11.11 -25.76
CA PHE A 582 -6.58 11.51 -24.54
C PHE A 582 -6.09 12.97 -24.60
N LYS A 583 -5.41 13.38 -25.68
CA LYS A 583 -4.91 14.77 -25.83
C LYS A 583 -6.02 15.82 -25.81
N THR A 584 -7.17 15.49 -26.42
CA THR A 584 -8.33 16.37 -26.44
C THR A 584 -8.92 16.52 -25.04
N PHE A 585 -9.03 15.41 -24.31
CA PHE A 585 -9.57 15.39 -22.95
C PHE A 585 -8.64 16.07 -21.94
N GLU A 586 -7.33 15.87 -22.06
CA GLU A 586 -6.32 16.56 -21.26
C GLU A 586 -6.43 18.07 -21.38
N SER A 587 -6.53 18.58 -22.61
CA SER A 587 -6.72 20.02 -22.88
C SER A 587 -8.02 20.55 -22.25
N PHE A 588 -9.08 19.73 -22.27
CA PHE A 588 -10.35 20.07 -21.63
C PHE A 588 -10.21 20.21 -20.11
N ILE A 589 -9.59 19.23 -19.43
CA ILE A 589 -9.33 19.27 -17.99
C ILE A 589 -8.52 20.52 -17.62
N LEU A 590 -7.42 20.76 -18.34
CA LEU A 590 -6.54 21.91 -18.08
C LEU A 590 -7.31 23.23 -18.14
N SER A 591 -8.17 23.40 -19.15
CA SER A 591 -8.99 24.60 -19.31
C SER A 591 -10.07 24.77 -18.22
N LYS A 592 -10.61 23.65 -17.70
CA LYS A 592 -11.62 23.64 -16.64
C LYS A 592 -10.98 24.06 -15.31
N GLU A 593 -9.82 23.49 -14.98
CA GLU A 593 -9.07 23.83 -13.76
C GLU A 593 -8.58 25.28 -13.77
N GLU A 594 -8.08 25.78 -14.90
CA GLU A 594 -7.66 27.18 -15.03
C GLU A 594 -8.81 28.15 -14.72
N LYS A 595 -9.99 27.91 -15.31
CA LYS A 595 -11.18 28.73 -15.06
C LYS A 595 -11.58 28.72 -13.59
N MET A 596 -11.55 27.58 -12.91
CA MET A 596 -11.88 27.47 -11.49
C MET A 596 -10.88 28.24 -10.62
N SER A 597 -9.58 28.13 -10.91
CA SER A 597 -8.53 28.87 -10.18
C SER A 597 -8.66 30.39 -10.35
N SER A 598 -9.07 30.85 -11.54
CA SER A 598 -9.31 32.27 -11.81
C SER A 598 -10.58 32.81 -11.15
N ALA A 599 -11.62 31.97 -11.01
CA ALA A 599 -12.89 32.33 -10.39
C ALA A 599 -12.80 32.44 -8.87
N SER A 600 -11.91 31.69 -8.21
CA SER A 600 -11.68 31.83 -6.76
C SER A 600 -10.93 33.13 -6.40
N LEU A 601 -10.37 33.81 -7.40
CA LEU A 601 -9.68 35.11 -7.28
C LEU A 601 -10.64 36.30 -7.43
N VAL A 602 -11.96 36.08 -7.34
CA VAL A 602 -12.93 37.17 -7.13
C VAL A 602 -12.48 37.95 -5.91
N LYS A 603 -11.88 39.12 -6.21
CA LYS A 603 -11.31 40.07 -5.26
C LYS A 603 -12.24 40.17 -4.06
N PRO A 604 -11.72 40.18 -2.81
CA PRO A 604 -12.55 40.46 -1.65
C PRO A 604 -13.35 41.70 -2.01
N PHE A 605 -14.66 41.51 -2.16
CA PHE A 605 -15.56 42.54 -2.61
C PHE A 605 -15.23 43.75 -1.74
N THR A 606 -14.94 44.86 -2.39
CA THR A 606 -14.66 46.17 -1.80
C THR A 606 -15.83 46.63 -0.93
N ILE A 607 -16.08 45.97 0.20
CA ILE A 607 -16.94 46.43 1.29
C ILE A 607 -16.33 47.71 1.90
N ILE A 608 -15.04 47.96 1.66
CA ILE A 608 -14.38 49.22 1.99
C ILE A 608 -15.00 50.41 1.23
N LYS A 609 -15.54 50.25 0.01
CA LYS A 609 -16.22 51.39 -0.65
C LYS A 609 -17.59 51.70 -0.04
N SER A 610 -18.32 50.71 0.46
CA SER A 610 -19.61 50.95 1.13
C SER A 610 -19.43 51.47 2.56
N ILE A 611 -18.39 51.03 3.28
CA ILE A 611 -18.06 51.59 4.61
C ILE A 611 -17.50 53.01 4.49
N SER A 612 -16.71 53.34 3.47
CA SER A 612 -16.31 54.73 3.23
C SER A 612 -17.48 55.63 2.85
N ILE A 613 -18.50 55.14 2.13
CA ILE A 613 -19.70 55.93 1.82
C ILE A 613 -20.59 56.09 3.07
N ILE A 614 -20.70 55.08 3.93
CA ILE A 614 -21.44 55.18 5.20
C ILE A 614 -20.72 56.12 6.18
N LEU A 615 -19.38 56.08 6.27
CA LEU A 615 -18.60 57.02 7.08
C LEU A 615 -18.64 58.45 6.51
N PHE A 616 -18.63 58.63 5.18
CA PHE A 616 -18.82 59.97 4.57
C PHE A 616 -20.22 60.54 4.82
N SER A 617 -21.24 59.68 4.92
CA SER A 617 -22.61 60.10 5.19
C SER A 617 -22.81 60.50 6.66
N ILE A 618 -22.09 59.86 7.59
CA ILE A 618 -22.13 60.20 9.02
C ILE A 618 -21.36 61.50 9.32
N SER A 619 -20.29 61.81 8.58
CA SER A 619 -19.57 63.08 8.71
C SER A 619 -20.29 64.30 8.13
N PHE A 620 -21.41 64.12 7.42
CA PHE A 620 -22.26 65.22 6.94
C PHE A 620 -23.50 65.47 7.82
N LEU A 621 -23.72 64.61 8.83
CA LEU A 621 -24.86 64.65 9.76
C LEU A 621 -24.45 64.98 11.21
N LEU A 622 -23.15 65.20 11.45
CA LEU A 622 -22.54 65.80 12.64
C LEU A 622 -21.91 67.13 12.22
#